data_AF-A0A7W4CU67-F1
#
_entry.id   AF-A0A7W4CU67-F1
#
_cell.length_a   1.000
_cell.length_b   1.000
_cell.length_c   1.000
_cell.angle_alpha   90.00
_cell.angle_beta   90.00
_cell.angle_gamma   90.00
#
_symmetry.space_group_name_H-M   'P 1'
#
loop_
_entity.id
_entity.type
_entity.pdbx_description
1 polymer ?
#
loop_
_entity_poly.entity_id
_entity_poly.type
_entity_poly.pdbx_seq_one_letter_code
_entity_poly.pdbx_strand_id
1 'polypeptide(L)'
;MRTWIASLAALAAVAVGSIAATTADALPIAPEPVVPVTGIPSPCASTFPFPDGASIEDIQAQLAANFGFKLAGSQWTEARRPSIKILWETLDAMECTSYRTDLQSKVTGTVGINTTNIRGYAWGDWSLTRSGYVSLDFAKFQRALDSGDEGRLTRLVAHELAHVLNSDRYSEPAYWTDFTKLYAKEGRFSEYAGSKVTEVWADVIGYYVGRCALDNPYDTGEHDAYYAYAKDVIFGGKEFGPPPGEPMNCTVPDASAEAPMPGPESDAEWLVGLGGE
;
A
#
# COMPACT_ATOMS: atom_id res chain seq x y z
N MET A 1 -24.53 -44.25 82.79
CA MET A 1 -25.97 -44.07 82.50
C MET A 1 -26.12 -43.49 81.10
N ARG A 2 -27.22 -43.83 80.41
CA ARG A 2 -28.07 -42.99 79.50
C ARG A 2 -27.50 -41.61 79.07
N THR A 3 -27.58 -41.12 77.82
CA THR A 3 -28.38 -41.50 76.64
C THR A 3 -27.90 -40.76 75.35
N TRP A 4 -28.07 -41.39 74.18
CA TRP A 4 -28.71 -40.93 72.91
C TRP A 4 -29.10 -39.41 72.80
N ILE A 5 -28.98 -38.63 71.70
CA ILE A 5 -28.81 -38.82 70.22
C ILE A 5 -28.27 -37.52 69.56
N ALA A 6 -27.55 -37.58 68.42
CA ALA A 6 -27.70 -36.66 67.26
C ALA A 6 -26.94 -37.13 65.99
N SER A 7 -27.65 -37.65 65.00
CA SER A 7 -27.10 -37.99 63.67
C SER A 7 -27.40 -36.88 62.66
N LEU A 8 -26.47 -36.58 61.75
CA LEU A 8 -26.75 -35.83 60.52
C LEU A 8 -26.14 -36.58 59.33
N ALA A 9 -27.00 -37.05 58.43
CA ALA A 9 -26.60 -37.75 57.22
C ALA A 9 -26.33 -36.74 56.10
N ALA A 10 -25.15 -36.82 55.47
CA ALA A 10 -24.87 -36.14 54.22
C ALA A 10 -24.93 -37.17 53.07
N LEU A 11 -25.82 -36.95 52.10
CA LEU A 11 -25.90 -37.81 50.92
C LEU A 11 -24.66 -37.64 50.03
N ALA A 12 -23.99 -38.74 49.72
CA ALA A 12 -23.04 -38.79 48.63
C ALA A 12 -23.81 -38.94 47.30
N ALA A 13 -23.96 -37.85 46.55
CA ALA A 13 -24.51 -37.89 45.20
C ALA A 13 -23.43 -38.42 44.22
N VAL A 14 -23.61 -39.65 43.74
CA VAL A 14 -22.77 -40.22 42.67
C VAL A 14 -23.23 -39.64 41.33
N ALA A 15 -22.53 -38.61 40.85
CA ALA A 15 -22.71 -38.10 39.50
C ALA A 15 -22.02 -39.05 38.50
N VAL A 16 -22.82 -39.88 37.82
CA VAL A 16 -22.36 -40.67 36.67
C VAL A 16 -22.16 -39.71 35.50
N GLY A 17 -20.93 -39.21 35.34
CA GLY A 17 -20.57 -38.33 34.24
C GLY A 17 -20.55 -39.10 32.92
N SER A 18 -21.57 -38.88 32.09
CA SER A 18 -21.63 -39.40 30.73
C SER A 18 -20.40 -38.96 29.92
N ILE A 19 -19.64 -39.92 29.39
CA ILE A 19 -18.55 -39.63 28.45
C ILE A 19 -19.16 -39.23 27.12
N ALA A 20 -19.53 -37.96 26.98
CA ALA A 20 -19.83 -37.37 25.70
C ALA A 20 -18.53 -37.31 24.89
N ALA A 21 -18.45 -38.08 23.81
CA ALA A 21 -17.36 -37.96 22.86
C ALA A 21 -17.47 -36.60 22.16
N THR A 22 -16.70 -35.61 22.63
CA THR A 22 -16.53 -34.35 21.93
C THR A 22 -15.80 -34.63 20.62
N THR A 23 -16.54 -34.62 19.51
CA THR A 23 -15.94 -34.47 18.19
C THR A 23 -15.19 -33.15 18.20
N ALA A 24 -13.87 -33.20 18.09
CA ALA A 24 -13.08 -32.00 17.89
C ALA A 24 -13.42 -31.45 16.51
N ASP A 25 -14.22 -30.38 16.47
CA ASP A 25 -14.34 -29.57 15.26
C ASP A 25 -12.94 -29.11 14.88
N ALA A 26 -12.52 -29.45 13.67
CA ALA A 26 -11.25 -29.00 13.15
C ALA A 26 -11.28 -27.46 13.13
N LEU A 27 -10.29 -26.85 13.80
CA LEU A 27 -10.11 -25.40 13.73
C LEU A 27 -10.07 -24.99 12.25
N PRO A 28 -10.70 -23.85 11.88
CA PRO A 28 -10.62 -23.36 10.50
C PRO A 28 -9.15 -23.28 10.11
N ILE A 29 -8.80 -23.91 8.99
CA ILE A 29 -7.44 -23.91 8.45
C ILE A 29 -7.05 -22.44 8.32
N ALA A 30 -6.00 -22.02 9.03
CA ALA A 30 -5.48 -20.67 8.91
C ALA A 30 -5.17 -20.42 7.43
N PRO A 31 -5.57 -19.26 6.85
CA PRO A 31 -5.29 -18.98 5.46
C PRO A 31 -3.78 -19.14 5.20
N GLU A 32 -3.43 -19.75 4.07
CA GLU A 32 -2.02 -19.93 3.72
C GLU A 32 -1.30 -18.58 3.79
N PRO A 33 -0.10 -18.50 4.42
CA PRO A 33 0.60 -17.25 4.56
C PRO A 33 0.90 -16.69 3.17
N VAL A 34 0.32 -15.54 2.86
CA VAL A 34 0.59 -14.82 1.61
C VAL A 34 2.09 -14.54 1.57
N VAL A 35 2.72 -14.83 0.42
CA VAL A 35 4.14 -14.50 0.20
C VAL A 35 4.31 -13.00 0.47
N PRO A 36 5.24 -12.58 1.36
CA PRO A 36 5.37 -11.17 1.71
C PRO A 36 5.68 -10.34 0.46
N VAL A 37 4.82 -9.37 0.17
CA VAL A 37 5.15 -8.29 -0.76
C VAL A 37 5.96 -7.27 0.04
N THR A 38 7.21 -7.06 -0.35
CA THR A 38 8.08 -6.20 0.45
C THR A 38 7.50 -4.79 0.55
N GLY A 39 7.46 -4.23 1.77
CA GLY A 39 6.79 -2.96 2.03
C GLY A 39 5.35 -3.06 2.56
N ILE A 40 4.67 -4.22 2.42
CA ILE A 40 3.24 -4.37 2.74
C ILE A 40 3.03 -5.54 3.74
N PRO A 41 2.82 -5.29 5.04
CA PRO A 41 2.60 -6.35 6.04
C PRO A 41 1.34 -7.19 5.83
N SER A 42 0.28 -6.61 5.28
CA SER A 42 -1.02 -7.27 5.08
C SER A 42 -1.52 -7.04 3.66
N PRO A 43 -0.88 -7.62 2.63
CA PRO A 43 -1.31 -7.46 1.24
C PRO A 43 -2.69 -8.09 1.00
N CYS A 44 -3.27 -7.84 -0.17
CA CYS A 44 -4.31 -8.72 -0.71
C CYS A 44 -3.74 -10.14 -0.92
N ALA A 45 -4.61 -11.16 -0.93
CA ALA A 45 -4.20 -12.48 -1.39
C ALA A 45 -3.79 -12.40 -2.87
N SER A 46 -2.64 -12.98 -3.21
CA SER A 46 -2.09 -12.90 -4.56
C SER A 46 -3.07 -13.47 -5.59
N THR A 47 -3.40 -12.68 -6.61
CA THR A 47 -4.28 -13.08 -7.71
C THR A 47 -3.47 -13.42 -8.95
N PHE A 48 -2.38 -12.68 -9.16
CA PHE A 48 -1.42 -12.87 -10.23
C PHE A 48 -0.01 -12.99 -9.61
N PRO A 49 0.46 -14.18 -9.21
CA PRO A 49 1.81 -14.31 -8.65
C PRO A 49 2.88 -13.94 -9.68
N PHE A 50 3.99 -13.34 -9.23
CA PHE A 50 5.07 -12.92 -10.13
C PHE A 50 5.70 -14.13 -10.84
N PRO A 51 5.79 -14.16 -12.18
CA PRO A 51 6.27 -15.33 -12.91
C PRO A 51 7.81 -15.33 -12.97
N ASP A 52 8.45 -15.71 -11.86
CA ASP A 52 9.91 -15.65 -11.67
C ASP A 52 10.74 -16.28 -12.80
N GLY A 53 10.24 -17.35 -13.44
CA GLY A 53 10.91 -18.05 -14.54
C GLY A 53 10.59 -17.56 -15.96
N ALA A 54 9.70 -16.58 -16.13
CA ALA A 54 9.29 -16.08 -17.45
C ALA A 54 10.28 -15.07 -18.03
N SER A 55 10.31 -14.90 -19.35
CA SER A 55 11.14 -13.87 -19.99
C SER A 55 10.60 -12.45 -19.71
N ILE A 56 11.42 -11.42 -19.89
CA ILE A 56 10.95 -10.02 -19.73
C ILE A 56 9.86 -9.64 -20.75
N GLU A 57 9.81 -10.29 -21.92
CA GLU A 57 8.73 -10.11 -22.89
C GLU A 57 7.42 -10.73 -22.38
N ASP A 58 7.48 -11.97 -21.85
CA ASP A 58 6.34 -12.64 -21.23
C ASP A 58 5.84 -11.92 -19.99
N ILE A 59 6.74 -11.35 -19.16
CA ILE A 59 6.39 -10.56 -17.98
C ILE A 59 5.65 -9.29 -18.41
N GLN A 60 6.14 -8.57 -19.44
CA GLN A 60 5.43 -7.40 -19.97
C GLN A 60 4.05 -7.77 -20.52
N ALA A 61 3.95 -8.87 -21.28
CA ALA A 61 2.69 -9.34 -21.84
C ALA A 61 1.67 -9.69 -20.75
N GLN A 62 2.10 -10.42 -19.70
CA GLN A 62 1.22 -10.78 -18.58
C GLN A 62 0.87 -9.58 -17.70
N LEU A 63 1.80 -8.65 -17.43
CA LEU A 63 1.52 -7.44 -16.66
C LEU A 63 0.48 -6.57 -17.39
N ALA A 64 0.60 -6.42 -18.71
CA ALA A 64 -0.40 -5.74 -19.53
C ALA A 64 -1.75 -6.47 -19.55
N ALA A 65 -1.76 -7.80 -19.61
CA ALA A 65 -3.00 -8.60 -19.64
C ALA A 65 -3.75 -8.62 -18.30
N ASN A 66 -3.02 -8.79 -17.19
CA ASN A 66 -3.59 -8.92 -15.84
C ASN A 66 -4.01 -7.54 -15.30
N PHE A 67 -3.12 -6.54 -15.40
CA PHE A 67 -3.33 -5.24 -14.79
C PHE A 67 -3.87 -4.17 -15.77
N GLY A 68 -3.84 -4.41 -17.09
CA GLY A 68 -4.46 -3.51 -18.08
C GLY A 68 -3.64 -2.28 -18.47
N PHE A 69 -2.40 -2.14 -17.97
CA PHE A 69 -1.52 -1.01 -18.31
C PHE A 69 -0.84 -1.19 -19.67
N LYS A 70 -0.73 -0.10 -20.44
CA LYS A 70 0.17 -0.08 -21.61
C LYS A 70 1.61 0.13 -21.16
N LEU A 71 2.54 -0.66 -21.68
CA LEU A 71 3.94 -0.62 -21.25
C LEU A 71 4.83 0.11 -22.26
N ALA A 72 5.77 0.89 -21.74
CA ALA A 72 6.73 1.66 -22.51
C ALA A 72 8.05 1.80 -21.73
N GLY A 73 9.07 2.38 -22.37
CA GLY A 73 10.38 2.61 -21.76
C GLY A 73 11.41 1.54 -22.13
N SER A 74 12.66 1.77 -21.75
CA SER A 74 13.82 0.97 -22.13
C SER A 74 14.43 0.15 -20.98
N GLN A 75 13.88 0.27 -19.76
CA GLN A 75 14.42 -0.41 -18.58
C GLN A 75 13.79 -1.80 -18.33
N TRP A 76 12.82 -2.25 -19.15
CA TRP A 76 12.34 -3.63 -19.20
C TRP A 76 13.47 -4.57 -19.64
N THR A 77 14.28 -5.04 -18.68
CA THR A 77 15.50 -5.83 -18.91
C THR A 77 15.74 -6.79 -17.75
N GLU A 78 16.50 -7.87 -17.98
CA GLU A 78 16.84 -8.84 -16.92
C GLU A 78 17.57 -8.20 -15.74
N ALA A 79 18.45 -7.22 -16.01
CA ALA A 79 19.15 -6.44 -15.00
C ALA A 79 18.22 -5.58 -14.12
N ARG A 80 16.93 -5.47 -14.45
CA ARG A 80 15.89 -4.77 -13.68
C ARG A 80 14.75 -5.70 -13.22
N ARG A 81 14.91 -7.02 -13.35
CA ARG A 81 13.93 -8.02 -12.87
C ARG A 81 13.49 -7.79 -11.42
N PRO A 82 14.37 -7.44 -10.45
CA PRO A 82 13.95 -7.09 -9.10
C PRO A 82 13.01 -5.86 -9.03
N SER A 83 13.33 -4.78 -9.75
CA SER A 83 12.47 -3.58 -9.80
C SER A 83 11.13 -3.85 -10.48
N ILE A 84 11.12 -4.71 -11.50
CA ILE A 84 9.90 -5.19 -12.17
C ILE A 84 9.05 -6.03 -11.20
N LYS A 85 9.68 -6.86 -10.37
CA LYS A 85 9.01 -7.67 -9.33
C LYS A 85 8.32 -6.80 -8.29
N ILE A 86 9.00 -5.78 -7.75
CA ILE A 86 8.39 -4.81 -6.81
C ILE A 86 7.16 -4.11 -7.42
N LEU A 87 7.25 -3.64 -8.67
CA LEU A 87 6.09 -3.04 -9.35
C LEU A 87 4.92 -4.03 -9.44
N TRP A 88 5.20 -5.25 -9.90
CA TRP A 88 4.19 -6.28 -10.08
C TRP A 88 3.51 -6.65 -8.76
N GLU A 89 4.30 -6.93 -7.72
CA GLU A 89 3.81 -7.37 -6.42
C GLU A 89 3.07 -6.25 -5.69
N THR A 90 3.49 -4.98 -5.85
CA THR A 90 2.74 -3.82 -5.34
C THR A 90 1.36 -3.71 -6.01
N LEU A 91 1.26 -3.97 -7.32
CA LEU A 91 -0.04 -3.99 -8.01
C LEU A 91 -0.93 -5.12 -7.50
N ASP A 92 -0.42 -6.36 -7.50
CA ASP A 92 -1.16 -7.56 -7.06
C ASP A 92 -1.62 -7.45 -5.59
N ALA A 93 -0.79 -6.84 -4.72
CA ALA A 93 -1.12 -6.58 -3.32
C ALA A 93 -2.32 -5.65 -3.10
N MET A 94 -2.81 -4.93 -4.12
CA MET A 94 -3.98 -4.06 -4.06
C MET A 94 -5.23 -4.64 -4.78
N GLU A 95 -5.12 -5.79 -5.47
CA GLU A 95 -6.16 -6.30 -6.38
C GLU A 95 -7.47 -6.75 -5.72
N CYS A 96 -7.49 -6.93 -4.39
CA CYS A 96 -8.72 -7.15 -3.63
C CYS A 96 -9.52 -5.86 -3.35
N THR A 97 -9.12 -4.73 -3.94
CA THR A 97 -9.77 -3.41 -3.84
C THR A 97 -10.16 -2.89 -5.23
N SER A 98 -11.00 -1.85 -5.30
CA SER A 98 -11.36 -1.21 -6.57
C SER A 98 -10.28 -0.26 -7.12
N TYR A 99 -9.18 -0.05 -6.39
CA TYR A 99 -8.18 0.99 -6.65
C TYR A 99 -7.70 1.04 -8.12
N ARG A 100 -7.31 -0.12 -8.68
CA ARG A 100 -6.84 -0.23 -10.08
C ARG A 100 -7.93 0.10 -11.10
N THR A 101 -9.15 -0.40 -10.89
CA THR A 101 -10.27 -0.12 -11.81
C THR A 101 -10.71 1.34 -11.72
N ASP A 102 -10.68 1.91 -10.52
CA ASP A 102 -11.08 3.29 -10.27
C ASP A 102 -10.08 4.25 -10.92
N LEU A 103 -8.77 4.09 -10.69
CA LEU A 103 -7.75 4.95 -11.30
C LEU A 103 -7.73 4.86 -12.83
N GLN A 104 -7.97 3.67 -13.40
CA GLN A 104 -8.08 3.52 -14.85
C GLN A 104 -9.34 4.19 -15.42
N SER A 105 -10.44 4.24 -14.66
CA SER A 105 -11.66 4.95 -15.06
C SER A 105 -11.52 6.49 -15.08
N LYS A 106 -10.54 7.05 -14.36
CA LYS A 106 -10.34 8.51 -14.25
C LYS A 106 -9.67 9.16 -15.46
N VAL A 107 -9.08 8.37 -16.35
CA VAL A 107 -8.31 8.85 -17.50
C VAL A 107 -9.01 8.50 -18.81
N THR A 108 -9.50 9.51 -19.52
CA THR A 108 -10.07 9.36 -20.87
C THR A 108 -8.94 9.14 -21.90
N GLY A 109 -8.26 7.99 -21.84
CA GLY A 109 -7.10 7.73 -22.69
C GLY A 109 -6.30 6.49 -22.31
N THR A 110 -4.98 6.63 -22.32
CA THR A 110 -4.07 5.57 -21.86
C THR A 110 -3.70 5.84 -20.41
N VAL A 111 -3.78 4.81 -19.57
CA VAL A 111 -2.95 4.68 -18.37
C VAL A 111 -1.89 3.64 -18.68
N GLY A 112 -0.62 4.00 -18.52
CA GLY A 112 0.50 3.11 -18.81
C GLY A 112 1.62 3.19 -17.79
N ILE A 113 2.55 2.24 -17.85
CA ILE A 113 3.80 2.26 -17.08
C ILE A 113 4.97 2.46 -18.04
N ASN A 114 5.85 3.40 -17.72
CA ASN A 114 6.99 3.81 -18.55
C ASN A 114 8.31 3.67 -17.78
N THR A 115 9.14 2.68 -18.12
CA THR A 115 10.36 2.38 -17.35
C THR A 115 11.58 3.05 -18.00
N THR A 116 12.07 4.15 -17.42
CA THR A 116 13.06 5.02 -18.06
C THR A 116 13.91 5.79 -17.05
N ASN A 117 15.09 6.22 -17.48
CA ASN A 117 15.88 7.17 -16.68
C ASN A 117 15.13 8.50 -16.57
N ILE A 118 14.83 8.95 -15.36
CA ILE A 118 14.18 10.24 -15.08
C ILE A 118 15.28 11.25 -14.70
N ARG A 119 15.20 12.49 -15.19
CA ARG A 119 16.21 13.53 -14.90
C ARG A 119 16.07 14.05 -13.46
N GLY A 120 17.19 14.50 -12.89
CA GLY A 120 17.21 15.05 -11.53
C GLY A 120 16.94 13.99 -10.45
N TYR A 121 16.33 14.42 -9.34
CA TYR A 121 16.17 13.58 -8.15
C TYR A 121 14.95 12.65 -8.15
N ALA A 122 13.92 12.90 -8.98
CA ALA A 122 12.68 12.11 -8.99
C ALA A 122 12.90 10.65 -9.40
N TRP A 123 12.21 9.71 -8.73
CA TRP A 123 12.29 8.26 -8.98
C TRP A 123 11.07 7.73 -9.71
N GLY A 124 9.96 8.46 -9.65
CA GLY A 124 8.79 8.30 -10.49
C GLY A 124 8.26 9.67 -10.93
N ASP A 125 7.28 9.65 -11.85
CA ASP A 125 6.37 10.75 -12.11
C ASP A 125 5.08 10.26 -12.79
N TRP A 126 3.95 10.92 -12.54
CA TRP A 126 2.77 10.80 -13.40
C TRP A 126 2.78 11.85 -14.52
N SER A 127 2.78 11.39 -15.77
CA SER A 127 2.53 12.19 -16.96
C SER A 127 3.56 13.30 -17.28
N LEU A 128 4.67 13.46 -16.56
CA LEU A 128 5.69 14.49 -16.80
C LEU A 128 6.74 14.02 -17.81
N THR A 129 7.31 12.83 -17.61
CA THR A 129 8.28 12.22 -18.53
C THR A 129 7.58 11.64 -19.77
N ARG A 130 6.33 11.17 -19.63
CA ARG A 130 5.52 10.67 -20.75
C ARG A 130 4.03 10.82 -20.45
N SER A 131 3.33 11.64 -21.25
CA SER A 131 1.90 11.93 -21.07
C SER A 131 1.04 10.66 -21.03
N GLY A 132 0.24 10.50 -19.96
CA GLY A 132 -0.62 9.32 -19.72
C GLY A 132 0.11 8.08 -19.18
N TYR A 133 1.35 8.22 -18.69
CA TYR A 133 2.10 7.10 -18.10
C TYR A 133 2.62 7.48 -16.70
N VAL A 134 2.54 6.52 -15.79
CA VAL A 134 3.38 6.49 -14.58
C VAL A 134 4.77 6.09 -15.06
N SER A 135 5.70 7.03 -14.99
CA SER A 135 7.11 6.78 -15.29
C SER A 135 7.81 6.33 -14.02
N LEU A 136 8.65 5.30 -14.10
CA LEU A 136 9.44 4.78 -12.98
C LEU A 136 10.89 4.59 -13.43
N ASP A 137 11.83 5.04 -12.62
CA ASP A 137 13.26 4.89 -12.89
C ASP A 137 13.83 3.67 -12.16
N PHE A 138 13.74 2.51 -12.80
CA PHE A 138 14.29 1.26 -12.29
C PHE A 138 15.82 1.28 -12.15
N ALA A 139 16.54 2.20 -12.81
CA ALA A 139 17.96 2.40 -12.56
C ALA A 139 18.23 3.13 -11.23
N LYS A 140 17.28 3.95 -10.75
CA LYS A 140 17.31 4.49 -9.39
C LYS A 140 16.79 3.48 -8.37
N PHE A 141 15.73 2.73 -8.68
CA PHE A 141 15.18 1.68 -7.79
C PHE A 141 16.28 0.74 -7.28
N GLN A 142 17.20 0.35 -8.16
CA GLN A 142 18.36 -0.47 -7.79
C GLN A 142 19.11 0.04 -6.56
N ARG A 143 19.24 1.37 -6.37
CA ARG A 143 19.94 1.95 -5.21
C ARG A 143 19.23 1.67 -3.90
N ALA A 144 17.89 1.69 -3.89
CA ALA A 144 17.09 1.34 -2.73
C ALA A 144 17.10 -0.18 -2.48
N LEU A 145 17.11 -1.00 -3.54
CA LEU A 145 17.32 -2.45 -3.41
C LEU A 145 18.70 -2.76 -2.80
N ASP A 146 19.75 -2.09 -3.28
CA ASP A 146 21.13 -2.21 -2.79
C ASP A 146 21.27 -1.75 -1.32
N SER A 147 20.37 -0.88 -0.83
CA SER A 147 20.30 -0.42 0.56
C SER A 147 19.21 -1.10 1.41
N GLY A 148 18.53 -2.12 0.89
CA GLY A 148 17.45 -2.83 1.60
C GLY A 148 16.15 -2.03 1.83
N ASP A 149 15.98 -0.89 1.16
CA ASP A 149 14.81 0.01 1.28
C ASP A 149 13.72 -0.32 0.26
N GLU A 150 13.26 -1.57 0.25
CA GLU A 150 12.22 -2.01 -0.68
C GLU A 150 10.86 -1.35 -0.36
N GLY A 151 10.59 -1.04 0.92
CA GLY A 151 9.36 -0.38 1.36
C GLY A 151 9.14 0.98 0.72
N ARG A 152 10.19 1.79 0.55
CA ARG A 152 10.15 3.04 -0.20
C ARG A 152 9.73 2.86 -1.66
N LEU A 153 10.14 1.78 -2.31
CA LEU A 153 9.80 1.52 -3.71
C LEU A 153 8.32 1.17 -3.86
N THR A 154 7.79 0.36 -2.96
CA THR A 154 6.36 0.04 -2.85
C THR A 154 5.53 1.30 -2.59
N ARG A 155 5.93 2.13 -1.60
CA ARG A 155 5.31 3.45 -1.33
C ARG A 155 5.35 4.36 -2.55
N LEU A 156 6.47 4.38 -3.29
CA LEU A 156 6.61 5.19 -4.51
C LEU A 156 5.68 4.71 -5.63
N VAL A 157 5.60 3.40 -5.90
CA VAL A 157 4.66 2.86 -6.91
C VAL A 157 3.21 3.22 -6.58
N ALA A 158 2.81 3.09 -5.31
CA ALA A 158 1.48 3.47 -4.85
C ALA A 158 1.23 5.00 -4.94
N HIS A 159 2.22 5.82 -4.59
CA HIS A 159 2.19 7.28 -4.71
C HIS A 159 1.99 7.74 -6.17
N GLU A 160 2.75 7.22 -7.13
CA GLU A 160 2.57 7.61 -8.54
C GLU A 160 1.20 7.17 -9.10
N LEU A 161 0.71 6.00 -8.68
CA LEU A 161 -0.65 5.54 -9.03
C LEU A 161 -1.74 6.43 -8.39
N ALA A 162 -1.49 7.02 -7.23
CA ALA A 162 -2.42 7.93 -6.58
C ALA A 162 -2.59 9.25 -7.37
N HIS A 163 -1.55 9.72 -8.06
CA HIS A 163 -1.68 10.82 -9.02
C HIS A 163 -2.55 10.47 -10.24
N VAL A 164 -2.57 9.19 -10.66
CA VAL A 164 -3.52 8.72 -11.69
C VAL A 164 -4.95 8.74 -11.15
N LEU A 165 -5.17 8.19 -9.95
CA LEU A 165 -6.50 8.22 -9.31
C LEU A 165 -7.01 9.66 -9.12
N ASN A 166 -6.09 10.62 -8.98
CA ASN A 166 -6.39 12.04 -8.85
C ASN A 166 -6.42 12.83 -10.17
N SER A 167 -6.45 12.16 -11.33
CA SER A 167 -6.48 12.84 -12.63
C SER A 167 -7.80 13.58 -12.89
N ASP A 168 -8.91 13.10 -12.31
CA ASP A 168 -10.24 13.70 -12.47
C ASP A 168 -10.52 14.87 -11.51
N ARG A 169 -9.57 15.24 -10.63
CA ARG A 169 -9.72 16.28 -9.59
C ARG A 169 -10.37 17.60 -10.05
N TYR A 170 -10.17 17.98 -11.31
CA TYR A 170 -10.70 19.21 -11.91
C TYR A 170 -12.22 19.19 -12.15
N SER A 171 -12.87 18.03 -12.00
CA SER A 171 -14.34 17.90 -11.97
C SER A 171 -14.92 17.95 -10.54
N GLU A 172 -14.08 18.29 -9.55
CA GLU A 172 -14.41 18.36 -8.12
C GLU A 172 -15.13 17.10 -7.57
N PRO A 173 -14.65 15.87 -7.88
CA PRO A 173 -15.29 14.64 -7.44
C PRO A 173 -15.32 14.58 -5.91
N ALA A 174 -16.37 13.97 -5.35
CA ALA A 174 -16.64 13.99 -3.90
C ALA A 174 -15.41 13.60 -3.04
N TYR A 175 -14.71 12.52 -3.43
CA TYR A 175 -13.50 12.09 -2.73
C TYR A 175 -12.46 13.22 -2.64
N TRP A 176 -12.21 13.95 -3.73
CA TRP A 176 -11.21 15.02 -3.78
C TRP A 176 -11.66 16.23 -2.97
N THR A 177 -12.92 16.59 -3.10
CA THR A 177 -13.56 17.68 -2.35
C THR A 177 -13.55 17.41 -0.84
N ASP A 178 -13.62 16.16 -0.41
CA ASP A 178 -13.49 15.80 1.01
C ASP A 178 -12.03 15.73 1.46
N PHE A 179 -11.11 15.31 0.59
CA PHE A 179 -9.67 15.35 0.88
C PHE A 179 -9.13 16.77 1.01
N THR A 180 -9.56 17.72 0.18
CA THR A 180 -9.08 19.12 0.30
C THR A 180 -9.56 19.78 1.60
N LYS A 181 -10.75 19.44 2.10
CA LYS A 181 -11.23 19.84 3.43
C LYS A 181 -10.40 19.20 4.55
N LEU A 182 -10.07 17.91 4.42
CA LEU A 182 -9.22 17.20 5.36
C LEU A 182 -7.82 17.84 5.40
N TYR A 183 -7.22 18.10 4.24
CA TYR A 183 -5.94 18.79 4.11
C TYR A 183 -5.95 20.19 4.75
N ALA A 184 -7.03 20.95 4.58
CA ALA A 184 -7.19 22.25 5.22
C ALA A 184 -7.29 22.18 6.77
N LYS A 185 -7.59 21.01 7.34
CA LYS A 185 -7.65 20.76 8.79
C LYS A 185 -6.37 20.17 9.36
N GLU A 186 -5.83 19.12 8.74
CA GLU A 186 -4.67 18.38 9.25
C GLU A 186 -3.32 18.95 8.76
N GLY A 187 -3.29 19.61 7.59
CA GLY A 187 -2.08 20.23 7.06
C GLY A 187 -1.07 19.23 6.50
N ARG A 188 0.22 19.41 6.86
CA ARG A 188 1.33 18.61 6.32
C ARG A 188 1.29 17.18 6.85
N PHE A 189 1.50 16.21 5.96
CA PHE A 189 1.52 14.78 6.29
C PHE A 189 2.94 14.18 6.33
N SER A 190 3.85 14.64 5.47
CA SER A 190 5.22 14.14 5.41
C SER A 190 6.20 15.27 5.08
N GLU A 191 7.49 15.06 5.31
CA GLU A 191 8.49 16.02 4.81
C GLU A 191 8.50 16.08 3.28
N TYR A 192 8.42 14.92 2.63
CA TYR A 192 8.50 14.76 1.17
C TYR A 192 7.39 15.47 0.40
N ALA A 193 6.14 15.44 0.87
CA ALA A 193 4.99 16.05 0.21
C ALA A 193 4.98 17.59 0.26
N GLY A 194 5.79 18.19 1.12
CA GLY A 194 5.79 19.64 1.35
C GLY A 194 4.40 20.16 1.74
N SER A 195 3.94 21.20 1.05
CA SER A 195 2.63 21.85 1.26
C SER A 195 1.69 21.76 0.04
N LYS A 196 1.97 20.86 -0.91
CA LYS A 196 1.15 20.68 -2.11
C LYS A 196 0.11 19.59 -1.88
N VAL A 197 -1.17 19.96 -1.93
CA VAL A 197 -2.29 19.05 -1.65
C VAL A 197 -2.31 17.78 -2.52
N THR A 198 -1.83 17.85 -3.78
CA THR A 198 -1.71 16.68 -4.68
C THR A 198 -0.57 15.73 -4.31
N GLU A 199 0.49 16.24 -3.70
CA GLU A 199 1.62 15.44 -3.20
C GLU A 199 1.27 14.84 -1.84
N VAL A 200 0.59 15.61 -0.97
CA VAL A 200 0.08 15.13 0.31
C VAL A 200 -0.95 14.03 0.09
N TRP A 201 -1.83 14.16 -0.90
CA TRP A 201 -2.70 13.10 -1.38
C TRP A 201 -1.94 11.82 -1.76
N ALA A 202 -0.93 11.95 -2.61
CA ALA A 202 -0.18 10.81 -3.12
C ALA A 202 0.66 10.14 -2.01
N ASP A 203 1.16 10.90 -1.04
CA ASP A 203 1.83 10.37 0.14
C ASP A 203 0.89 9.69 1.13
N VAL A 204 -0.28 10.27 1.40
CA VAL A 204 -1.31 9.67 2.27
C VAL A 204 -1.67 8.27 1.77
N ILE A 205 -1.83 8.09 0.45
CA ILE A 205 -2.09 6.79 -0.16
C ILE A 205 -0.82 5.93 -0.24
N GLY A 206 0.32 6.50 -0.65
CA GLY A 206 1.57 5.79 -0.81
C GLY A 206 2.08 5.13 0.48
N TYR A 207 2.05 5.87 1.59
CA TYR A 207 2.41 5.35 2.92
C TYR A 207 1.31 4.48 3.55
N TYR A 208 0.06 4.57 3.08
CA TYR A 208 -1.03 3.70 3.52
C TYR A 208 -0.89 2.29 2.93
N VAL A 209 -0.43 2.17 1.68
CA VAL A 209 -0.12 0.88 1.02
C VAL A 209 1.27 0.38 1.44
N GLY A 210 2.32 1.17 1.19
CA GLY A 210 3.71 0.84 1.52
C GLY A 210 3.98 1.11 3.00
N ARG A 211 3.28 0.39 3.89
CA ARG A 211 3.34 0.64 5.34
C ARG A 211 4.77 0.52 5.89
N CYS A 212 5.60 -0.36 5.36
CA CYS A 212 7.01 -0.52 5.75
C CYS A 212 8.01 0.37 4.99
N ALA A 213 7.58 1.46 4.35
CA ALA A 213 8.51 2.52 3.99
C ALA A 213 9.10 3.17 5.26
N LEU A 214 10.38 3.58 5.20
CA LEU A 214 11.00 4.34 6.30
C LEU A 214 10.21 5.61 6.64
N ASP A 215 10.29 6.00 7.92
CA ASP A 215 9.70 7.23 8.46
C ASP A 215 8.20 7.38 8.13
N ASN A 216 7.44 6.28 8.15
CA ASN A 216 6.02 6.28 7.84
C ASN A 216 5.24 7.18 8.83
N PRO A 217 4.59 8.27 8.39
CA PRO A 217 3.94 9.20 9.30
C PRO A 217 2.78 8.60 10.11
N TYR A 218 2.22 7.46 9.70
CA TYR A 218 1.18 6.76 10.46
C TYR A 218 1.69 6.02 11.70
N ASP A 219 3.00 5.83 11.84
CA ASP A 219 3.56 5.00 12.92
C ASP A 219 3.56 5.72 14.28
N THR A 220 3.29 7.03 14.31
CA THR A 220 3.10 7.83 15.53
C THR A 220 1.65 7.90 16.02
N GLY A 221 0.68 7.59 15.16
CA GLY A 221 -0.75 7.88 15.40
C GLY A 221 -1.14 9.37 15.23
N GLU A 222 -0.22 10.24 14.80
CA GLU A 222 -0.53 11.68 14.62
C GLU A 222 -1.51 11.92 13.44
N HIS A 223 -1.47 11.06 12.43
CA HIS A 223 -2.20 11.24 11.16
C HIS A 223 -3.40 10.29 10.99
N ASP A 224 -4.05 9.88 12.09
CA ASP A 224 -5.23 9.01 12.11
C ASP A 224 -6.36 9.44 11.15
N ALA A 225 -6.56 10.75 10.99
CA ALA A 225 -7.61 11.28 10.11
C ALA A 225 -7.30 11.03 8.61
N TYR A 226 -6.03 11.11 8.21
CA TYR A 226 -5.58 10.71 6.88
C TYR A 226 -5.64 9.20 6.68
N TYR A 227 -5.31 8.43 7.71
CA TYR A 227 -5.38 6.97 7.68
C TYR A 227 -6.81 6.48 7.46
N ALA A 228 -7.76 7.01 8.25
CA ALA A 228 -9.18 6.70 8.13
C ALA A 228 -9.72 7.09 6.74
N TYR A 229 -9.32 8.25 6.22
CA TYR A 229 -9.67 8.66 4.86
C TYR A 229 -9.16 7.66 3.80
N ALA A 230 -7.88 7.32 3.83
CA ALA A 230 -7.29 6.39 2.87
C ALA A 230 -8.00 5.03 2.93
N LYS A 231 -8.20 4.50 4.13
CA LYS A 231 -8.93 3.25 4.36
C LYS A 231 -10.34 3.27 3.81
N ASP A 232 -11.17 4.18 4.32
CA ASP A 232 -12.62 4.08 4.15
C ASP A 232 -13.07 4.63 2.78
N VAL A 233 -12.36 5.63 2.23
CA VAL A 233 -12.73 6.30 0.97
C VAL A 233 -12.01 5.71 -0.24
N ILE A 234 -10.75 5.26 -0.10
CA ILE A 234 -9.92 4.83 -1.25
C ILE A 234 -9.80 3.31 -1.35
N PHE A 235 -9.67 2.62 -0.21
CA PHE A 235 -9.45 1.18 -0.18
C PHE A 235 -10.64 0.37 0.39
N GLY A 236 -11.79 1.02 0.61
CA GLY A 236 -13.04 0.35 0.98
C GLY A 236 -12.98 -0.45 2.28
N GLY A 237 -12.16 -0.04 3.24
CA GLY A 237 -11.93 -0.75 4.51
C GLY A 237 -10.74 -1.72 4.52
N LYS A 238 -10.02 -1.89 3.40
CA LYS A 238 -8.85 -2.79 3.32
C LYS A 238 -7.63 -2.19 4.03
N GLU A 239 -7.27 -2.77 5.18
CA GLU A 239 -6.02 -2.51 5.89
C GLU A 239 -4.82 -3.21 5.21
N PHE A 240 -3.71 -2.48 5.01
CA PHE A 240 -2.44 -3.02 4.49
C PHE A 240 -1.36 -3.27 5.55
N GLY A 241 -1.64 -2.94 6.82
CA GLY A 241 -0.80 -3.24 7.97
C GLY A 241 -1.61 -3.13 9.26
N PRO A 242 -0.96 -3.10 10.43
CA PRO A 242 -1.66 -2.79 11.68
C PRO A 242 -2.12 -1.32 11.70
N PRO A 243 -3.09 -0.99 12.59
CA PRO A 243 -3.53 0.38 12.84
C PRO A 243 -2.39 1.37 13.14
N PRO A 244 -2.64 2.69 13.04
CA PRO A 244 -1.66 3.71 13.43
C PRO A 244 -1.18 3.52 14.88
N GLY A 245 0.09 3.81 15.12
CA GLY A 245 0.72 3.67 16.45
C GLY A 245 0.93 2.23 16.95
N GLU A 246 0.49 1.20 16.22
CA GLU A 246 0.76 -0.20 16.58
C GLU A 246 2.08 -0.73 15.97
N PRO A 247 2.82 -1.62 16.68
CA PRO A 247 4.10 -2.15 16.18
C PRO A 247 3.97 -2.90 14.86
N MET A 248 4.73 -2.47 13.86
CA MET A 248 4.71 -3.08 12.53
C MET A 248 5.79 -4.15 12.37
N ASN A 249 5.42 -5.32 11.83
CA ASN A 249 6.38 -6.36 11.49
C ASN A 249 6.97 -6.14 10.09
N CYS A 250 7.83 -5.13 9.99
CA CYS A 250 8.60 -4.83 8.79
C CYS A 250 9.90 -5.63 8.74
N THR A 251 9.83 -6.94 8.52
CA THR A 251 11.03 -7.79 8.39
C THR A 251 11.91 -7.43 7.17
N VAL A 252 11.49 -6.45 6.38
CA VAL A 252 12.27 -5.57 5.51
C VAL A 252 11.61 -4.17 5.66
N PRO A 253 12.33 -3.05 5.87
CA PRO A 253 13.73 -2.78 5.50
C PRO A 253 14.75 -2.93 6.64
N ASP A 254 16.04 -2.85 6.26
CA ASP A 254 17.16 -2.70 7.19
C ASP A 254 17.11 -1.30 7.85
N ALA A 255 17.42 -1.22 9.15
CA ALA A 255 17.45 0.03 9.91
C ALA A 255 18.55 1.02 9.45
N SER A 256 19.42 0.62 8.51
CA SER A 256 20.46 1.45 7.89
C SER A 256 20.08 2.03 6.52
N ALA A 257 18.86 1.80 6.03
CA ALA A 257 18.38 2.37 4.77
C ALA A 257 18.41 3.92 4.76
N GLU A 258 18.72 4.52 3.60
CA GLU A 258 18.88 5.98 3.47
C GLU A 258 17.52 6.71 3.50
N ALA A 259 17.38 7.64 4.47
CA ALA A 259 16.20 8.50 4.58
C ALA A 259 15.85 9.18 3.23
N PRO A 260 14.55 9.28 2.88
CA PRO A 260 14.13 9.82 1.59
C PRO A 260 14.47 11.30 1.46
N MET A 261 15.37 11.66 0.53
CA MET A 261 15.58 13.06 0.18
C MET A 261 14.28 13.68 -0.36
N PRO A 262 13.93 14.92 0.05
CA PRO A 262 12.72 15.59 -0.44
C PRO A 262 12.78 15.78 -1.96
N GLY A 263 11.62 15.61 -2.61
CA GLY A 263 11.44 15.98 -4.01
C GLY A 263 11.63 17.50 -4.18
N PRO A 264 12.08 17.97 -5.35
CA PRO A 264 12.28 19.40 -5.58
C PRO A 264 10.94 20.14 -5.55
N GLU A 265 10.90 21.30 -4.89
CA GLU A 265 9.85 22.28 -5.15
C GLU A 265 9.90 22.66 -6.64
N SER A 266 8.82 22.36 -7.37
CA SER A 266 8.75 22.69 -8.79
C SER A 266 8.56 24.20 -9.00
N ASP A 267 9.64 24.92 -9.28
CA ASP A 267 9.65 26.35 -9.66
C ASP A 267 9.08 26.60 -11.08
N ALA A 268 8.14 25.78 -11.53
CA ALA A 268 7.56 25.88 -12.86
C ALA A 268 6.62 27.10 -12.93
N GLU A 269 7.11 28.22 -13.48
CA GLU A 269 6.41 29.52 -13.56
C GLU A 269 4.98 29.45 -14.12
N TRP A 270 4.64 28.44 -14.93
CA TRP A 270 3.29 28.25 -15.47
C TRP A 270 2.25 27.79 -14.44
N LEU A 271 2.65 27.39 -13.22
CA LEU A 271 1.73 27.14 -12.10
C LEU A 271 1.22 28.43 -11.44
N VAL A 272 1.86 29.59 -11.67
CA VAL A 272 1.42 30.89 -11.13
C VAL A 272 0.10 31.35 -11.77
N GLY A 273 -0.24 30.83 -12.96
CA GLY A 273 -1.42 31.23 -13.74
C GLY A 273 -2.78 30.73 -13.24
N LEU A 274 -2.85 29.96 -12.15
CA LEU A 274 -4.11 29.46 -11.56
C LEU A 274 -4.39 30.03 -10.16
N GLY A 275 -3.52 30.91 -9.62
CA GLY A 275 -3.71 31.57 -8.33
C GLY A 275 -4.52 32.87 -8.42
N GLY A 276 -5.63 32.85 -9.16
CA GLY A 276 -6.34 34.07 -9.56
C GLY A 276 -7.84 33.92 -9.78
N GLU A 277 -8.54 33.27 -8.84
CA GLU A 277 -9.73 33.81 -8.14
C GLU A 277 -10.07 32.95 -6.91
#